data_AF-A0A950NDG3-F1
#
_entry.id   AF-A0A950NDG3-F1
#
_cell.length_a   1.000
_cell.length_b   1.000
_cell.length_c   1.000
_cell.angle_alpha   90.00
_cell.angle_beta   90.00
_cell.angle_gamma   90.00
#
_symmetry.space_group_name_H-M   'P 1'
#
loop_
_entity.id
_entity.type
_entity.pdbx_description
1 polymer ?
#
loop_
_entity_poly.entity_id
_entity_poly.type
_entity_poly.pdbx_seq_one_letter_code
_entity_poly.pdbx_strand_id
1 'polypeptide(L)'
;VKKGANYGWNVREGKHEFKAGGEGGPFEEPIVEHAHAAKGSTDGMNSLTGGCVYRGGRLKALDGVYLYGDFVTGTMWGLRWDGAKVTAQRKIFDFPMKQIATFGEDRDGDVYWSTFTDGRLYRFTLPGR
;
A
#
# COMPACT_ATOMS: atom_id res chain seq x y z
N VAL A 1 -8.14 10.43 -7.03
CA VAL A 1 -9.08 9.28 -7.18
C VAL A 1 -10.47 9.81 -7.44
N LYS A 2 -11.17 9.27 -8.45
CA LYS A 2 -12.53 9.70 -8.81
C LYS A 2 -13.53 8.72 -8.22
N LYS A 3 -14.39 9.20 -7.32
CA LYS A 3 -15.42 8.36 -6.67
C LYS A 3 -16.35 7.77 -7.73
N GLY A 4 -16.62 6.46 -7.64
CA GLY A 4 -17.51 5.74 -8.56
C GLY A 4 -16.94 5.55 -9.98
N ALA A 5 -15.67 5.84 -10.21
CA ALA A 5 -15.04 5.57 -11.50
C ALA A 5 -14.90 4.07 -11.78
N ASN A 6 -14.99 3.71 -13.06
CA ASN A 6 -14.73 2.37 -13.53
C ASN A 6 -13.22 2.18 -13.75
N TYR A 7 -12.58 1.33 -12.95
CA TYR A 7 -11.16 0.99 -13.08
C TYR A 7 -10.93 -0.27 -13.92
N GLY A 8 -11.96 -0.73 -14.65
CA GLY A 8 -11.87 -1.88 -15.55
C GLY A 8 -12.08 -3.23 -14.87
N TRP A 9 -12.70 -3.28 -13.68
CA TRP A 9 -13.00 -4.55 -13.00
C TRP A 9 -14.08 -5.35 -13.74
N ASN A 10 -13.61 -6.14 -14.69
CA ASN A 10 -13.43 -7.59 -14.65
C ASN A 10 -12.48 -7.99 -15.80
N VAL A 11 -12.25 -7.06 -16.74
CA VAL A 11 -11.39 -7.16 -17.93
C VAL A 11 -9.96 -6.70 -17.71
N ARG A 12 -9.66 -5.92 -16.66
CA ARG A 12 -8.30 -5.43 -16.33
C ARG A 12 -7.82 -5.90 -14.95
N GLU A 13 -6.51 -6.04 -14.85
CA GLU A 13 -5.75 -6.09 -13.60
C GLU A 13 -4.72 -4.96 -13.63
N GLY A 14 -4.96 -3.91 -12.84
CA GLY A 14 -4.19 -2.66 -12.95
C GLY A 14 -4.35 -2.04 -14.35
N LYS A 15 -3.23 -1.74 -15.01
CA LYS A 15 -3.19 -1.20 -16.39
C LYS A 15 -3.23 -2.28 -17.47
N HIS A 16 -3.24 -3.55 -17.07
CA HIS A 16 -3.09 -4.68 -17.97
C HIS A 16 -4.44 -5.32 -18.32
N GLU A 17 -4.53 -5.87 -19.52
CA GLU A 17 -5.64 -6.74 -19.90
C GLU A 17 -5.57 -8.05 -19.10
N PHE A 18 -6.71 -8.51 -18.60
CA PHE A 18 -6.82 -9.71 -17.78
C PHE A 18 -7.74 -10.76 -18.41
N LYS A 19 -9.00 -10.42 -18.69
CA LYS A 19 -9.99 -11.33 -19.29
C LYS A 19 -10.55 -10.75 -20.58
N ALA A 20 -10.64 -11.59 -21.60
CA ALA A 20 -11.32 -11.27 -22.84
C ALA A 20 -12.86 -11.31 -22.67
N GLY A 21 -13.56 -10.40 -23.35
CA GLY A 21 -15.03 -10.48 -23.52
C GLY A 21 -15.91 -9.72 -22.52
N GLY A 22 -15.37 -8.81 -21.71
CA GLY A 22 -16.20 -7.89 -20.89
C GLY A 22 -16.48 -6.56 -21.60
N GLU A 23 -17.52 -5.86 -21.13
CA GLU A 23 -17.88 -4.54 -21.67
C GLU A 23 -16.78 -3.50 -21.42
N GLY A 24 -16.51 -2.69 -22.45
CA GLY A 24 -15.41 -1.73 -22.51
C GLY A 24 -15.73 -0.38 -21.84
N GLY A 25 -14.70 0.47 -21.76
CA GLY A 25 -14.63 1.69 -20.96
C GLY A 25 -15.59 2.86 -21.32
N PRO A 26 -15.25 4.09 -20.89
CA PRO A 26 -13.93 4.56 -20.46
C PRO A 26 -13.50 4.05 -19.08
N PHE A 27 -12.22 3.70 -18.96
CA PHE A 27 -11.60 3.28 -17.70
C PHE A 27 -10.72 4.40 -17.14
N GLU A 28 -10.71 4.54 -15.82
CA GLU A 28 -9.72 5.37 -15.13
C GLU A 28 -8.49 4.53 -14.79
N GLU A 29 -7.31 5.11 -14.94
CA GLU A 29 -6.04 4.45 -14.61
C GLU A 29 -5.78 4.46 -13.10
N PRO A 30 -5.22 3.39 -12.53
CA PRO A 30 -4.78 3.40 -11.14
C PRO A 30 -3.59 4.35 -10.95
N ILE A 31 -3.49 4.95 -9.76
CA ILE A 31 -2.38 5.85 -9.40
C ILE A 31 -1.06 5.07 -9.30
N VAL A 32 -1.13 3.86 -8.73
CA VAL A 32 -0.01 2.93 -8.56
C VAL A 32 -0.52 1.51 -8.77
N GLU A 33 0.33 0.67 -9.35
CA GLU A 33 0.15 -0.78 -9.39
C GLU A 33 1.44 -1.47 -8.92
N HIS A 34 1.32 -2.72 -8.51
CA HIS A 34 2.44 -3.60 -8.21
C HIS A 34 2.28 -4.87 -9.01
N ALA A 35 3.38 -5.44 -9.48
CA ALA A 35 3.35 -6.77 -10.06
C ALA A 35 2.93 -7.78 -8.99
N HIS A 36 2.02 -8.68 -9.37
CA HIS A 36 1.69 -9.82 -8.52
C HIS A 36 2.93 -10.71 -8.38
N ALA A 37 3.26 -11.14 -7.16
CA ALA A 37 4.38 -12.04 -7.00
C ALA A 37 4.10 -13.36 -7.74
N ALA A 38 5.10 -13.85 -8.47
CA ALA A 38 5.00 -15.16 -9.12
C ALA A 38 4.86 -16.25 -8.05
N LYS A 39 4.21 -17.37 -8.39
CA LYS A 39 4.01 -18.49 -7.47
C LYS A 39 5.37 -18.96 -6.91
N GLY A 40 5.53 -18.90 -5.59
CA GLY A 40 6.77 -19.27 -4.90
C GLY A 40 7.85 -18.19 -4.86
N SER A 41 7.55 -16.97 -5.32
CA SER A 41 8.41 -15.80 -5.23
C SER A 41 7.90 -14.81 -4.20
N THR A 42 8.83 -14.08 -3.58
CA THR A 42 8.55 -12.85 -2.79
C THR A 42 8.84 -11.59 -3.59
N ASP A 43 9.26 -11.71 -4.85
CA ASP A 43 9.47 -10.59 -5.77
C ASP A 43 8.11 -10.17 -6.35
N GLY A 44 7.53 -9.10 -5.80
CA GLY A 44 6.21 -8.58 -6.10
C GLY A 44 5.38 -8.34 -4.84
N MET A 45 4.09 -8.10 -4.99
CA MET A 45 3.13 -8.08 -3.87
C MET A 45 2.04 -9.12 -4.11
N ASN A 46 1.45 -9.67 -3.05
CA ASN A 46 0.36 -10.65 -3.17
C ASN A 46 -0.97 -10.13 -2.61
N SER A 47 -0.94 -9.37 -1.51
CA SER A 47 -2.16 -8.88 -0.88
C SER A 47 -1.91 -7.52 -0.24
N LEU A 48 -2.32 -6.45 -0.93
CA LEU A 48 -2.14 -5.10 -0.46
C LEU A 48 -3.06 -4.82 0.74
N THR A 49 -2.45 -4.60 1.90
CA THR A 49 -3.10 -4.04 3.09
C THR A 49 -2.67 -2.59 3.19
N GLY A 50 -3.59 -1.63 3.26
CA GLY A 50 -3.20 -0.23 3.40
C GLY A 50 -4.21 0.58 4.18
N GLY A 51 -4.05 1.91 4.10
CA GLY A 51 -5.15 2.81 4.42
C GLY A 51 -4.79 4.06 5.20
N CYS A 52 -3.51 4.34 5.50
CA CYS A 52 -3.17 5.45 6.39
C CYS A 52 -2.16 6.42 5.76
N VAL A 53 -2.44 7.73 5.87
CA VAL A 53 -1.49 8.79 5.51
C VAL A 53 -0.88 9.29 6.81
N TYR A 54 0.44 9.21 6.93
CA TYR A 54 1.13 9.65 8.14
C TYR A 54 1.07 11.17 8.27
N ARG A 55 0.57 11.66 9.40
CA ARG A 55 0.45 13.10 9.74
C ARG A 55 1.13 13.46 11.07
N GLY A 56 1.82 12.48 11.66
CA GLY A 56 2.46 12.60 12.95
C GLY A 56 3.57 13.64 12.99
N GLY A 57 3.68 14.33 14.14
CA GLY A 57 4.75 15.30 14.36
C GLY A 57 6.14 14.66 14.49
N ARG A 58 6.21 13.39 14.87
CA ARG A 58 7.45 12.73 15.33
C ARG A 58 8.39 12.32 14.20
N LEU A 59 7.87 11.85 13.07
CA LEU A 59 8.65 11.36 11.93
C LEU A 59 8.42 12.25 10.71
N LYS A 60 9.05 13.42 10.69
CA LYS A 60 8.89 14.42 9.61
C LYS A 60 9.16 13.87 8.21
N ALA A 61 10.05 12.88 8.07
CA ALA A 61 10.31 12.22 6.79
C ALA A 61 9.10 11.47 6.21
N LEU A 62 8.14 11.08 7.06
CA LEU A 62 6.91 10.38 6.66
C LEU A 62 5.71 11.33 6.50
N ASP A 63 5.85 12.62 6.80
CA ASP A 63 4.74 13.57 6.67
C ASP A 63 4.14 13.55 5.26
N GLY A 64 2.84 13.26 5.17
CA GLY A 64 2.10 13.13 3.92
C GLY A 64 2.36 11.83 3.12
N VAL A 65 3.09 10.86 3.67
CA VAL A 65 3.30 9.56 3.03
C VAL A 65 2.10 8.67 3.28
N TYR A 66 1.51 8.14 2.20
CA TYR A 66 0.54 7.05 2.27
C TYR A 66 1.28 5.74 2.52
N LEU A 67 1.00 5.11 3.66
CA LEU A 67 1.57 3.87 4.13
C LEU A 67 0.64 2.70 3.82
N TYR A 68 1.23 1.65 3.25
CA TYR A 68 0.57 0.40 2.93
C TYR A 68 1.62 -0.72 2.92
N GLY A 69 1.20 -1.95 3.11
CA GLY A 69 2.06 -3.12 3.11
C GLY A 69 1.47 -4.29 2.34
N ASP A 70 2.24 -5.37 2.24
CA ASP A 70 1.79 -6.66 1.75
C ASP A 70 1.54 -7.60 2.93
N PHE A 71 0.32 -8.13 3.04
CA PHE A 71 -0.03 -9.11 4.04
C PHE A 71 0.84 -10.38 3.92
N VAL A 72 1.23 -10.80 2.72
CA VAL A 72 1.94 -12.07 2.54
C VAL A 72 3.44 -11.93 2.83
N THR A 73 4.10 -10.91 2.29
CA THR A 73 5.56 -10.76 2.44
C THR A 73 5.96 -9.97 3.69
N GLY A 74 5.06 -9.16 4.25
CA GLY A 74 5.38 -8.24 5.34
C GLY A 74 6.19 -7.01 4.89
N THR A 75 6.23 -6.72 3.59
CA THR A 75 6.89 -5.53 3.07
C THR A 75 6.04 -4.28 3.30
N MET A 76 6.64 -3.22 3.83
CA MET A 76 6.02 -1.90 3.99
C MET A 76 6.46 -0.94 2.88
N TRP A 77 5.52 -0.21 2.32
CA TRP A 77 5.72 0.78 1.27
C TRP A 77 5.21 2.16 1.68
N GLY A 78 5.81 3.17 1.07
CA GLY A 78 5.42 4.56 1.18
C GLY A 78 5.19 5.18 -0.19
N LEU A 79 4.04 5.81 -0.38
CA LEU A 79 3.66 6.55 -1.58
C LEU A 79 3.48 8.04 -1.26
N ARG A 80 4.07 8.89 -2.10
CA ARG A 80 3.80 10.34 -2.16
C ARG A 80 3.11 10.65 -3.48
N TRP A 81 2.03 11.41 -3.38
CA TRP A 81 1.21 11.85 -4.51
C TRP A 81 0.88 13.33 -4.31
N ASP A 82 1.08 14.15 -5.33
CA ASP A 82 0.87 15.61 -5.25
C ASP A 82 -0.54 16.05 -5.69
N GLY A 83 -1.43 15.09 -5.99
CA GLY A 83 -2.76 15.36 -6.55
C GLY A 83 -2.84 15.17 -8.06
N ALA A 84 -1.70 15.15 -8.76
CA ALA A 84 -1.60 14.94 -10.20
C ALA A 84 -0.76 13.71 -10.56
N LYS A 85 0.39 13.52 -9.90
CA LYS A 85 1.34 12.44 -10.18
C LYS A 85 1.98 11.86 -8.92
N VAL A 86 2.47 10.63 -9.06
CA VAL A 86 3.31 10.00 -8.04
C VAL A 86 4.66 10.70 -8.00
N THR A 87 5.03 11.24 -6.84
CA THR A 87 6.32 11.93 -6.63
C THR A 87 7.35 11.06 -5.94
N ALA A 88 6.91 10.03 -5.22
CA ALA A 88 7.78 8.96 -4.72
C ALA A 88 6.97 7.70 -4.43
N GLN A 89 7.52 6.54 -4.77
CA GLN A 89 7.02 5.24 -4.34
C GLN A 89 8.23 4.42 -3.92
N ARG A 90 8.31 4.05 -2.64
CA ARG A 90 9.50 3.35 -2.11
C ARG A 90 9.13 2.29 -1.10
N LYS A 91 9.89 1.21 -1.10
CA LYS A 91 9.91 0.26 0.00
C LYS A 91 10.52 0.96 1.22
N ILE A 92 9.86 0.88 2.38
CA ILE A 92 10.34 1.46 3.63
C ILE A 92 11.15 0.42 4.41
N PHE A 93 10.58 -0.78 4.58
CA PHE A 93 11.26 -1.91 5.22
C PHE A 93 10.63 -3.24 4.79
N ASP A 94 11.35 -4.32 5.02
CA ASP A 94 10.81 -5.67 5.03
C ASP A 94 10.64 -6.14 6.47
N PHE A 95 9.47 -6.69 6.78
CA PHE A 95 9.20 -7.31 8.07
C PHE A 95 8.87 -8.79 7.85
N PRO A 96 9.88 -9.61 7.53
CA PRO A 96 9.66 -10.97 7.07
C PRO A 96 8.87 -11.78 8.09
N MET A 97 7.95 -12.61 7.60
CA MET A 97 7.03 -13.43 8.42
C MET A 97 6.06 -12.62 9.30
N LYS A 98 5.90 -11.31 9.09
CA LYS A 98 4.89 -10.50 9.77
C LYS A 98 3.82 -10.07 8.80
N GLN A 99 2.65 -10.68 8.93
CA GLN A 99 1.53 -10.39 8.05
C GLN A 99 0.87 -9.08 8.45
N ILE A 100 1.21 -7.98 7.77
CA ILE A 100 0.67 -6.64 8.04
C ILE A 100 -0.84 -6.65 7.72
N ALA A 101 -1.67 -6.55 8.75
CA ALA A 101 -3.10 -6.86 8.67
C ALA A 101 -4.00 -5.63 8.66
N THR A 102 -3.62 -4.56 9.38
CA THR A 102 -4.33 -3.28 9.33
C THR A 102 -3.44 -2.15 9.85
N PHE A 103 -3.89 -0.92 9.65
CA PHE A 103 -3.25 0.31 10.09
C PHE A 103 -4.20 1.09 11.00
N GLY A 104 -3.63 1.89 11.90
CA GLY A 104 -4.36 2.85 12.72
C GLY A 104 -3.49 4.06 13.02
N GLU A 105 -4.12 5.17 13.37
CA GLU A 105 -3.44 6.39 13.81
C GLU A 105 -3.87 6.77 15.22
N ASP A 106 -2.96 7.34 16.01
CA ASP A 106 -3.32 7.99 17.26
C ASP A 106 -3.77 9.44 17.06
N ARG A 107 -4.06 10.15 18.16
CA ARG A 107 -4.55 11.53 18.12
C ARG A 107 -3.54 12.53 17.57
N ASP A 108 -2.25 12.19 17.62
CA ASP A 108 -1.18 13.04 17.13
C ASP A 108 -0.86 12.75 15.65
N GLY A 109 -1.54 11.78 15.03
CA GLY A 109 -1.34 11.37 13.65
C GLY A 109 -0.18 10.39 13.45
N ASP A 110 0.37 9.84 14.55
CA ASP A 110 1.38 8.79 14.48
C ASP A 110 0.72 7.47 14.07
N VAL A 111 1.31 6.82 13.07
CA VAL A 111 0.77 5.58 12.49
C VAL A 111 1.33 4.35 13.18
N TYR A 112 0.42 3.41 13.42
CA TYR A 112 0.65 2.07 13.93
C TYR A 112 0.12 1.06 12.92
N TRP A 113 0.63 -0.17 12.98
CA TRP A 113 0.08 -1.30 12.23
C TRP A 113 0.00 -2.53 13.11
N SER A 114 -0.97 -3.39 12.83
CA SER A 114 -1.05 -4.68 13.48
C SER A 114 -0.66 -5.81 12.55
N THR A 115 -0.24 -6.91 13.15
CA THR A 115 0.19 -8.10 12.43
C THR A 115 -0.67 -9.29 12.82
N PHE A 116 -1.12 -10.05 11.82
CA PHE A 116 -1.96 -11.22 12.04
C PHE A 116 -1.18 -12.37 12.70
N THR A 117 0.09 -12.52 12.35
CA THR A 117 0.96 -13.63 12.78
C THR A 117 1.21 -13.71 14.27
N ASP A 118 1.18 -12.58 14.98
CA ASP A 118 1.46 -12.52 16.42
C ASP A 118 0.50 -11.61 17.20
N GLY A 119 -0.50 -11.02 16.54
CA GLY A 119 -1.53 -10.19 17.16
C GLY A 119 -1.00 -8.92 17.82
N ARG A 120 0.16 -8.42 17.41
CA ARG A 120 0.80 -7.24 18.02
C ARG A 120 0.53 -5.97 17.26
N LEU A 121 0.61 -4.85 17.98
CA LEU A 121 0.64 -3.51 17.43
C LEU A 121 2.10 -3.00 17.39
N TYR A 122 2.47 -2.44 16.25
CA TYR A 122 3.80 -1.92 15.97
C TYR A 122 3.73 -0.45 15.60
N ARG A 123 4.86 0.26 15.78
CA ARG A 123 5.05 1.64 15.35
C ARG A 123 6.46 1.84 14.83
N PHE A 124 6.64 2.86 14.00
CA PHE A 124 7.97 3.30 13.59
C PHE A 124 8.76 3.87 14.76
N THR A 125 10.05 3.58 14.83
CA THR A 125 11.01 4.26 15.72
C THR A 125 11.92 5.19 14.92
N LEU A 126 12.48 6.18 15.60
CA LEU A 126 13.56 6.97 15.02
C LEU A 126 14.82 6.08 14.95
N PRO A 127 15.68 6.21 13.93
CA PRO A 127 16.95 5.49 13.90
C PRO A 127 17.74 5.73 15.20
N GLY A 128 18.19 4.66 15.85
CA GLY A 128 19.04 4.74 17.05
C GLY A 128 18.33 4.89 18.39
N ARG A 129 17.03 4.58 18.49
CA ARG A 129 16.29 4.46 19.75
C ARG A 129 15.42 3.20 19.79
#